data_AF-A0A4Q3JF85-F1
#
_entry.id   AF-A0A4Q3JF85-F1
#
_cell.length_a   1.000
_cell.length_b   1.000
_cell.length_c   1.000
_cell.angle_alpha   90.00
_cell.angle_beta   90.00
_cell.angle_gamma   90.00
#
_symmetry.space_group_name_H-M   'P 1'
#
loop_
_entity.id
_entity.type
_entity.pdbx_description
1 polymer ?
#
loop_
_entity_poly.entity_id
_entity_poly.type
_entity_poly.pdbx_seq_one_letter_code
_entity_poly.pdbx_strand_id
1 'polypeptide(L)'
;MSAARIEAIVDAMTLEEQVSLLSGEDFWSLPAIERLRVPKLRVTDGPNGARGGGSLIGGVKSAAFPVGIALGATWNTALAREVGVALAEEVKSKGAHVSLAPTVNLHRSVTNGRNFECYSEDPLLTAAMAVGVIEGLQSQQVAATIKHFVGNESEIERITISSEIDERTLRELY
;
A
#
# COMPACT_ATOMS: atom_id res chain seq x y z
N MET A 1 -4.54 -19.92 -4.46
CA MET A 1 -3.72 -20.69 -5.44
C MET A 1 -2.72 -21.50 -4.63
N SER A 2 -2.43 -22.77 -4.98
CA SER A 2 -1.43 -23.55 -4.23
C SER A 2 -0.01 -23.11 -4.58
N ALA A 3 0.94 -23.25 -3.63
CA ALA A 3 2.35 -22.98 -3.87
C ALA A 3 2.89 -23.77 -5.08
N ALA A 4 2.51 -25.04 -5.19
CA ALA A 4 2.86 -25.90 -6.33
C ALA A 4 2.44 -25.33 -7.70
N ARG A 5 1.33 -24.57 -7.77
CA ARG A 5 0.92 -23.92 -9.02
C ARG A 5 1.74 -22.66 -9.32
N ILE A 6 2.20 -21.93 -8.29
CA ILE A 6 3.09 -20.79 -8.49
C ILE A 6 4.40 -21.28 -9.10
N GLU A 7 5.03 -22.28 -8.47
CA GLU A 7 6.29 -22.87 -8.94
C GLU A 7 6.17 -23.38 -10.38
N ALA A 8 5.12 -24.15 -10.68
CA ALA A 8 4.91 -24.65 -12.04
C ALA A 8 4.74 -23.54 -13.10
N ILE A 9 4.18 -22.38 -12.73
CA ILE A 9 4.07 -21.23 -13.62
C ILE A 9 5.46 -20.59 -13.81
N VAL A 10 6.22 -20.39 -12.72
CA VAL A 10 7.56 -19.79 -12.75
C VAL A 10 8.54 -20.66 -13.54
N ASP A 11 8.50 -21.98 -13.35
CA ASP A 11 9.33 -22.95 -14.08
C ASP A 11 9.01 -22.98 -15.58
N ALA A 12 7.77 -22.66 -15.96
CA ALA A 12 7.34 -22.60 -17.34
C ALA A 12 7.65 -21.26 -18.03
N MET A 13 8.10 -20.25 -17.29
CA MET A 13 8.47 -18.94 -17.85
C MET A 13 9.82 -19.00 -18.55
N THR A 14 9.99 -18.22 -19.61
CA THR A 14 11.33 -17.90 -20.12
C THR A 14 12.04 -16.92 -19.19
N LEU A 15 13.35 -16.77 -19.35
CA LEU A 15 14.11 -15.78 -18.59
C LEU A 15 13.56 -14.36 -18.83
N GLU A 16 13.20 -14.04 -20.07
CA GLU A 16 12.63 -12.74 -20.44
C GLU A 16 11.28 -12.50 -19.74
N GLU A 17 10.40 -13.52 -19.69
CA GLU A 17 9.13 -13.44 -18.96
C GLU A 17 9.37 -13.23 -17.45
N GLN A 18 10.32 -13.93 -16.85
CA GLN A 18 10.69 -13.76 -15.43
C GLN A 18 11.23 -12.35 -15.16
N VAL A 19 12.16 -11.86 -15.98
CA VAL A 19 12.75 -10.52 -15.85
C VAL A 19 11.68 -9.44 -16.04
N SER A 20 10.71 -9.63 -16.94
CA SER A 20 9.63 -8.66 -17.17
C SER A 20 8.77 -8.39 -15.94
N LEU A 21 8.66 -9.35 -15.01
CA LEU A 21 7.86 -9.23 -13.79
C LEU A 21 8.61 -8.55 -12.64
N LEU A 22 9.89 -8.22 -12.78
CA LEU A 22 10.70 -7.54 -11.77
C LEU A 22 10.54 -6.01 -11.79
N SER A 23 9.80 -5.47 -12.75
CA SER A 23 9.52 -4.04 -12.89
C SER A 23 8.08 -3.78 -13.30
N GLY A 24 7.57 -2.58 -13.03
CA GLY A 24 6.31 -2.14 -13.64
C GLY A 24 6.43 -2.06 -15.16
N GLU A 25 5.37 -2.43 -15.87
CA GLU A 25 5.20 -2.17 -17.31
C GLU A 25 4.96 -0.67 -17.55
N ASP A 26 4.22 -0.05 -16.63
CA ASP A 26 3.97 1.39 -16.55
C ASP A 26 3.90 1.82 -15.07
N PHE A 27 3.49 3.07 -14.82
CA PHE A 27 3.37 3.61 -13.46
C PHE A 27 2.42 2.84 -12.55
N TRP A 28 1.46 2.08 -13.10
CA TRP A 28 0.33 1.53 -12.35
C TRP A 28 0.14 0.03 -12.55
N SER A 29 1.05 -0.66 -13.24
CA SER A 29 0.82 -2.07 -13.59
C SER A 29 2.05 -2.89 -13.87
N LEU A 30 1.91 -4.21 -13.72
CA LEU A 30 2.86 -5.23 -14.14
C LEU A 30 2.34 -5.93 -15.41
N PRO A 31 3.24 -6.41 -16.28
CA PRO A 31 2.83 -7.01 -17.55
C PRO A 31 2.07 -8.33 -17.36
N ALA A 32 1.30 -8.73 -18.36
CA ALA A 32 0.70 -10.06 -18.45
C ALA A 32 1.65 -11.06 -19.10
N ILE A 33 1.58 -12.33 -18.69
CA ILE A 33 2.21 -13.45 -19.40
C ILE A 33 1.10 -14.31 -20.01
N GLU A 34 0.64 -13.91 -21.20
CA GLU A 34 -0.57 -14.45 -21.84
C GLU A 34 -0.48 -15.97 -22.09
N ARG A 35 0.68 -16.44 -22.57
CA ARG A 35 0.95 -17.87 -22.84
C ARG A 35 0.72 -18.75 -21.61
N LEU A 36 1.01 -18.23 -20.43
CA LEU A 36 0.85 -18.91 -19.14
C LEU A 36 -0.43 -18.51 -18.39
N ARG A 37 -1.28 -17.69 -19.01
CA ARG A 37 -2.53 -17.18 -18.42
C ARG A 37 -2.31 -16.43 -17.10
N VAL A 38 -1.20 -15.69 -17.01
CA VAL A 38 -0.95 -14.75 -15.91
C VAL A 38 -1.48 -13.37 -16.33
N PRO A 39 -2.56 -12.87 -15.73
CA PRO A 39 -3.15 -11.59 -16.13
C PRO A 39 -2.29 -10.41 -15.69
N LYS A 40 -2.48 -9.28 -16.38
CA LYS A 40 -1.93 -7.97 -15.99
C LYS A 40 -2.37 -7.60 -14.57
N LEU A 41 -1.43 -7.26 -13.71
CA LEU A 41 -1.72 -6.76 -12.37
C LEU A 41 -1.75 -5.24 -12.39
N ARG A 42 -2.73 -4.64 -11.72
CA ARG A 42 -2.86 -3.18 -11.59
C ARG A 42 -2.84 -2.77 -10.13
N VAL A 43 -2.10 -1.71 -9.84
CA VAL A 43 -2.02 -1.07 -8.53
C VAL A 43 -2.64 0.31 -8.60
N THR A 44 -3.06 0.83 -7.46
CA THR A 44 -3.52 2.21 -7.37
C THR A 44 -3.12 2.81 -6.03
N ASP A 45 -2.71 4.08 -6.05
CA ASP A 45 -2.53 4.81 -4.81
C ASP A 45 -3.85 4.90 -4.04
N GLY A 46 -3.70 4.63 -2.74
CA GLY A 46 -4.21 5.49 -1.69
C GLY A 46 -3.06 6.21 -0.96
N PRO A 47 -3.22 6.57 0.33
CA PRO A 47 -3.86 5.71 1.33
C PRO A 47 -5.30 6.05 1.74
N ASN A 48 -5.85 7.20 1.35
CA ASN A 48 -7.19 7.63 1.75
C ASN A 48 -8.18 7.73 0.56
N GLY A 49 -8.04 6.85 -0.42
CA GLY A 49 -8.87 6.78 -1.63
C GLY A 49 -8.22 5.90 -2.69
N ALA A 50 -8.90 5.61 -3.81
CA ALA A 50 -8.32 4.87 -4.92
C ALA A 50 -8.26 5.77 -6.17
N ARG A 51 -7.10 6.39 -6.41
CA ARG A 51 -6.96 7.38 -7.51
C ARG A 51 -7.22 6.77 -8.90
N GLY A 52 -6.97 5.48 -9.05
CA GLY A 52 -6.91 4.78 -10.33
C GLY A 52 -5.57 4.96 -11.05
N GLY A 53 -5.50 4.46 -12.28
CA GLY A 53 -4.35 4.64 -13.17
C GLY A 53 -4.47 5.89 -14.05
N GLY A 54 -3.47 6.11 -14.90
CA GLY A 54 -3.41 7.24 -15.83
C GLY A 54 -2.65 8.46 -15.27
N SER A 55 -2.98 9.64 -15.80
CA SER A 55 -2.38 10.91 -15.41
C SER A 55 -2.68 11.26 -13.95
N LEU A 56 -1.74 11.92 -13.28
CA LEU A 56 -1.93 12.51 -11.95
C LEU A 56 -2.94 13.66 -11.94
N ILE A 57 -3.32 14.17 -13.12
CA ILE A 57 -4.27 15.28 -13.31
C ILE A 57 -5.42 14.80 -14.21
N GLY A 58 -6.66 15.09 -13.81
CA GLY A 58 -7.85 14.79 -14.62
C GLY A 58 -8.30 13.33 -14.57
N GLY A 59 -7.92 12.60 -13.51
CA GLY A 59 -8.30 11.20 -13.30
C GLY A 59 -9.80 10.98 -13.06
N VAL A 60 -10.19 9.71 -12.97
CA VAL A 60 -11.57 9.30 -12.67
C VAL A 60 -11.92 9.68 -11.23
N LYS A 61 -13.17 10.10 -10.99
CA LYS A 61 -13.66 10.41 -9.65
C LYS A 61 -13.52 9.21 -8.71
N SER A 62 -13.14 9.48 -7.47
CA SER A 62 -13.05 8.48 -6.39
C SER A 62 -13.52 9.10 -5.08
N ALA A 63 -13.93 8.26 -4.14
CA ALA A 63 -14.19 8.69 -2.77
C ALA A 63 -12.87 9.06 -2.08
N ALA A 64 -12.86 10.23 -1.43
CA ALA A 64 -11.79 10.66 -0.55
C ALA A 64 -12.22 10.40 0.90
N PHE A 65 -11.52 9.49 1.55
CA PHE A 65 -11.73 9.15 2.96
C PHE A 65 -10.93 10.11 3.87
N PRO A 66 -11.28 10.20 5.16
CA PRO A 66 -10.43 10.87 6.14
C PRO A 66 -8.99 10.37 6.08
N VAL A 67 -8.05 11.30 6.21
CA VAL A 67 -6.62 11.00 6.18
C VAL A 67 -6.20 10.14 7.40
N GLY A 68 -5.05 9.48 7.32
CA GLY A 68 -4.56 8.55 8.34
C GLY A 68 -4.62 9.12 9.76
N ILE A 69 -4.17 10.36 9.95
CA ILE A 69 -4.10 10.96 11.30
C ILE A 69 -5.48 11.19 11.90
N ALA A 70 -6.47 11.51 11.05
CA ALA A 70 -7.86 11.67 11.48
C ALA A 70 -8.50 10.31 11.80
N LEU A 71 -8.16 9.27 11.04
CA LEU A 71 -8.62 7.91 11.33
C LEU A 71 -7.98 7.39 12.62
N GLY A 72 -6.67 7.61 12.81
CA GLY A 72 -5.93 7.24 14.03
C GLY A 72 -6.51 7.90 15.28
N ALA A 73 -6.90 9.18 15.19
CA ALA A 73 -7.56 9.90 16.28
C ALA A 73 -8.90 9.31 16.73
N THR A 74 -9.50 8.38 15.97
CA THR A 74 -10.73 7.69 16.37
C THR A 74 -10.49 6.54 17.36
N TRP A 75 -9.27 5.99 17.40
CA TRP A 75 -8.94 4.77 18.16
C TRP A 75 -9.87 3.58 17.88
N ASN A 76 -10.53 3.59 16.72
CA ASN A 76 -11.59 2.66 16.38
C ASN A 76 -11.15 1.75 15.23
N THR A 77 -10.61 0.58 15.58
CA THR A 77 -10.13 -0.42 14.62
C THR A 77 -11.26 -1.04 13.80
N ALA A 78 -12.47 -1.13 14.35
CA ALA A 78 -13.65 -1.57 13.61
C ALA A 78 -14.01 -0.57 12.49
N LEU A 79 -14.00 0.73 12.80
CA LEU A 79 -14.18 1.78 11.80
C LEU A 79 -13.06 1.77 10.76
N ALA A 80 -11.81 1.52 11.16
CA ALA A 80 -10.70 1.38 10.22
C ALA A 80 -10.93 0.23 9.23
N ARG A 81 -11.48 -0.89 9.71
CA ARG A 81 -11.87 -2.01 8.87
C ARG A 81 -13.02 -1.67 7.92
N GLU A 82 -14.04 -0.95 8.38
CA GLU A 82 -15.12 -0.46 7.52
C GLU A 82 -14.59 0.45 6.40
N VAL A 83 -13.68 1.36 6.73
CA VAL A 83 -12.97 2.19 5.74
C VAL A 83 -12.17 1.33 4.77
N GLY A 84 -11.47 0.29 5.24
CA GLY A 84 -10.75 -0.66 4.38
C GLY A 84 -11.65 -1.40 3.39
N VAL A 85 -12.87 -1.80 3.81
CA VAL A 85 -13.88 -2.41 2.93
C VAL A 85 -14.33 -1.40 1.86
N ALA A 86 -14.69 -0.18 2.25
CA ALA A 86 -15.12 0.86 1.32
C ALA A 86 -14.00 1.25 0.34
N LEU A 87 -12.75 1.30 0.81
CA LEU A 87 -11.59 1.55 -0.03
C LEU A 87 -11.40 0.42 -1.07
N ALA A 88 -11.68 -0.83 -0.71
CA ALA A 88 -11.59 -1.94 -1.65
C ALA A 88 -12.61 -1.83 -2.80
N GLU A 89 -13.82 -1.34 -2.51
CA GLU A 89 -14.83 -1.07 -3.54
C GLU A 89 -14.35 0.00 -4.51
N GLU A 90 -13.73 1.07 -3.99
CA GLU A 90 -13.11 2.10 -4.81
C GLU A 90 -11.97 1.53 -5.67
N VAL A 91 -11.09 0.69 -5.12
CA VAL A 91 -10.01 0.03 -5.87
C VAL A 91 -10.57 -0.82 -7.02
N LYS A 92 -11.60 -1.62 -6.76
CA LYS A 92 -12.29 -2.42 -7.77
C LYS A 92 -12.93 -1.55 -8.85
N SER A 93 -13.52 -0.41 -8.47
CA SER A 93 -14.12 0.54 -9.42
C SER A 93 -13.10 1.09 -10.44
N LYS A 94 -11.81 1.08 -10.10
CA LYS A 94 -10.71 1.49 -10.97
C LYS A 94 -10.08 0.33 -11.74
N GLY A 95 -10.61 -0.89 -11.60
CA GLY A 95 -10.04 -2.10 -12.19
C GLY A 95 -8.64 -2.41 -11.67
N ALA A 96 -8.33 -1.97 -10.44
CA ALA A 96 -7.08 -2.27 -9.75
C ALA A 96 -7.26 -3.45 -8.79
N HIS A 97 -6.14 -4.08 -8.43
CA HIS A 97 -6.08 -5.31 -7.64
C HIS A 97 -5.36 -5.10 -6.30
N VAL A 98 -4.46 -4.12 -6.27
CA VAL A 98 -3.63 -3.78 -5.12
C VAL A 98 -3.84 -2.32 -4.76
N SER A 99 -4.13 -2.06 -3.49
CA SER A 99 -4.11 -0.71 -2.92
C SER A 99 -2.73 -0.43 -2.33
N LEU A 100 -2.11 0.68 -2.73
CA LEU A 100 -0.87 1.17 -2.11
C LEU A 100 -1.20 1.86 -0.78
N ALA A 101 -1.68 1.07 0.17
CA ALA A 101 -2.17 1.49 1.48
C ALA A 101 -2.09 0.32 2.48
N PRO A 102 -2.05 0.60 3.80
CA PRO A 102 -2.00 1.92 4.44
C PRO A 102 -0.57 2.50 4.56
N THR A 103 -0.45 3.79 4.91
CA THR A 103 0.84 4.37 5.33
C THR A 103 0.99 4.27 6.86
N VAL A 104 2.12 3.77 7.34
CA VAL A 104 2.37 3.42 8.75
C VAL A 104 3.68 3.98 9.32
N ASN A 105 4.32 4.94 8.65
CA ASN A 105 5.46 5.63 9.25
C ASN A 105 5.03 6.35 10.54
N LEU A 106 5.92 6.45 11.53
CA LEU A 106 5.59 7.09 12.80
C LEU A 106 5.75 8.61 12.74
N HIS A 107 4.96 9.33 13.53
CA HIS A 107 5.12 10.79 13.69
C HIS A 107 6.32 11.15 14.59
N ARG A 108 7.54 10.82 14.16
CA ARG A 108 8.78 11.14 14.92
C ARG A 108 8.93 12.65 15.18
N SER A 109 8.55 13.46 14.22
CA SER A 109 8.57 14.92 14.30
C SER A 109 7.24 15.48 13.80
N VAL A 110 6.77 16.57 14.41
CA VAL A 110 5.54 17.27 14.01
C VAL A 110 5.64 17.94 12.63
N THR A 111 6.85 18.10 12.08
CA THR A 111 7.09 18.81 10.82
C THR A 111 7.23 17.92 9.59
N ASN A 112 7.14 16.59 9.74
CA ASN A 112 7.21 15.70 8.59
C ASN A 112 6.00 15.90 7.67
N GLY A 113 6.27 16.13 6.38
CA GLY A 113 5.26 16.51 5.38
C GLY A 113 4.18 15.46 5.12
N ARG A 114 4.40 14.20 5.53
CA ARG A 114 3.48 13.07 5.34
C ARG A 114 2.88 12.51 6.63
N ASN A 115 3.00 13.21 7.76
CA ASN A 115 2.30 12.79 8.97
C ASN A 115 0.79 12.67 8.78
N PHE A 116 0.18 13.54 7.95
CA PHE A 116 -1.26 13.52 7.74
C PHE A 116 -1.77 12.16 7.20
N GLU A 117 -0.97 11.45 6.41
CA GLU A 117 -1.35 10.15 5.83
C GLU A 117 -1.03 8.95 6.71
N CYS A 118 -0.28 9.16 7.82
CA CYS A 118 0.08 8.16 8.80
C CYS A 118 -0.88 8.21 10.01
N TYR A 119 -0.84 7.22 10.92
CA TYR A 119 -1.83 7.10 11.99
C TYR A 119 -1.46 7.80 13.29
N SER A 120 -0.24 7.58 13.81
CA SER A 120 0.15 7.99 15.15
C SER A 120 1.67 8.09 15.31
N GLU A 121 2.13 8.72 16.40
CA GLU A 121 3.49 8.55 16.93
C GLU A 121 3.65 7.21 17.68
N ASP A 122 2.56 6.62 18.15
CA ASP A 122 2.55 5.36 18.90
C ASP A 122 2.52 4.14 17.94
N PRO A 123 3.47 3.19 18.05
CA PRO A 123 3.54 2.04 17.15
C PRO A 123 2.39 1.05 17.35
N LEU A 124 1.86 0.90 18.56
CA LEU A 124 0.78 -0.04 18.85
C LEU A 124 -0.54 0.43 18.24
N LEU A 125 -0.86 1.72 18.36
CA LEU A 125 -2.02 2.33 17.72
C LEU A 125 -1.87 2.29 16.20
N THR A 126 -0.69 2.65 15.68
CA THR A 126 -0.41 2.59 14.23
C THR A 126 -0.64 1.19 13.69
N ALA A 127 -0.12 0.15 14.35
CA ALA A 127 -0.32 -1.24 13.96
C ALA A 127 -1.80 -1.65 14.04
N ALA A 128 -2.49 -1.33 15.14
CA ALA A 128 -3.90 -1.69 15.32
C ALA A 128 -4.81 -1.09 14.24
N MET A 129 -4.59 0.18 13.89
CA MET A 129 -5.36 0.87 12.85
C MET A 129 -5.03 0.32 11.45
N ALA A 130 -3.74 0.09 11.16
CA ALA A 130 -3.29 -0.47 9.90
C ALA A 130 -3.85 -1.88 9.66
N VAL A 131 -3.85 -2.74 10.69
CA VAL A 131 -4.43 -4.09 10.63
C VAL A 131 -5.92 -4.01 10.26
N GLY A 132 -6.68 -3.11 10.89
CA GLY A 132 -8.09 -2.90 10.53
C GLY A 132 -8.28 -2.62 9.03
N VAL A 133 -7.55 -1.63 8.49
CA VAL A 133 -7.62 -1.27 7.06
C VAL A 133 -7.21 -2.45 6.16
N ILE A 134 -6.11 -3.14 6.49
CA ILE A 134 -5.60 -4.28 5.72
C ILE A 134 -6.62 -5.43 5.69
N GLU A 135 -7.20 -5.77 6.83
CA GLU A 135 -8.22 -6.80 6.89
C GLU A 135 -9.48 -6.41 6.10
N GLY A 136 -9.88 -5.13 6.13
CA GLY A 136 -10.98 -4.62 5.33
C GLY A 136 -10.73 -4.80 3.83
N LEU A 137 -9.57 -4.33 3.34
CA LEU A 137 -9.13 -4.50 1.94
C LEU A 137 -9.13 -5.98 1.51
N GLN A 138 -8.46 -6.82 2.29
CA GLN A 138 -8.26 -8.22 1.94
C GLN A 138 -9.53 -9.06 2.08
N SER A 139 -10.47 -8.68 2.96
CA SER A 139 -11.80 -9.31 3.03
C SER A 139 -12.58 -9.15 1.71
N GLN A 140 -12.24 -8.13 0.93
CA GLN A 140 -12.81 -7.84 -0.37
C GLN A 140 -11.94 -8.33 -1.52
N GLN A 141 -10.95 -9.19 -1.27
CA GLN A 141 -10.02 -9.71 -2.29
C GLN A 141 -9.19 -8.61 -2.99
N VAL A 142 -8.93 -7.49 -2.31
CA VAL A 142 -7.96 -6.47 -2.73
C VAL A 142 -6.71 -6.62 -1.88
N ALA A 143 -5.55 -6.70 -2.52
CA ALA A 143 -4.29 -6.79 -1.80
C ALA A 143 -3.95 -5.41 -1.19
N ALA A 144 -3.51 -5.41 0.07
CA ALA A 144 -2.95 -4.23 0.70
C ALA A 144 -1.44 -4.15 0.43
N THR A 145 -0.87 -2.96 0.54
CA THR A 145 0.58 -2.73 0.47
C THR A 145 0.93 -1.69 1.52
N ILE A 146 1.31 -2.21 2.70
CA ILE A 146 1.78 -1.41 3.81
C ILE A 146 3.03 -0.62 3.38
N LYS A 147 3.09 0.68 3.70
CA LYS A 147 4.20 1.57 3.31
C LYS A 147 4.52 2.59 4.40
N HIS A 148 5.73 3.15 4.48
CA HIS A 148 6.93 2.83 3.71
C HIS A 148 7.89 2.13 4.65
N PHE A 149 8.25 0.89 4.31
CA PHE A 149 9.19 0.10 5.10
C PHE A 149 10.63 0.48 4.71
N VAL A 150 11.43 1.09 5.58
CA VAL A 150 11.16 1.67 6.91
C VAL A 150 12.02 2.92 7.09
N GLY A 151 11.76 3.75 8.11
CA GLY A 151 12.62 4.90 8.42
C GLY A 151 12.36 6.14 7.55
N ASN A 152 11.14 6.28 7.02
CA ASN A 152 10.72 7.36 6.13
C ASN A 152 9.89 8.43 6.88
N GLU A 153 10.43 8.95 7.98
CA GLU A 153 9.77 9.96 8.83
C GLU A 153 10.23 11.40 8.51
N SER A 154 10.81 11.61 7.33
CA SER A 154 11.19 12.93 6.81
C SER A 154 11.07 12.98 5.29
N GLU A 155 10.33 13.97 4.78
CA GLU A 155 10.29 14.26 3.34
C GLU A 155 11.51 15.06 2.85
N ILE A 156 12.28 15.67 3.76
CA ILE A 156 13.50 16.39 3.41
C ILE A 156 14.51 15.37 2.86
N GLU A 157 14.91 15.56 1.60
CA GLU A 157 15.90 14.72 0.94
C GLU A 157 15.58 13.22 1.02
N ARG A 158 14.29 12.82 1.05
CA ARG A 158 13.84 11.43 1.29
C ARG A 158 14.38 10.37 0.33
N ILE A 159 14.98 10.79 -0.78
CA ILE A 159 15.61 9.92 -1.79
C ILE A 159 17.10 9.69 -1.49
N THR A 160 17.72 10.55 -0.67
CA THR A 160 19.18 10.60 -0.45
C THR A 160 19.60 10.59 1.02
N ILE A 161 18.71 10.92 1.95
CA ILE A 161 18.99 10.92 3.38
C ILE A 161 19.18 9.50 3.91
N SER A 162 20.07 9.34 4.91
CA SER A 162 20.19 8.13 5.72
C SER A 162 19.51 8.34 7.07
N SER A 163 18.61 7.42 7.43
CA SER A 163 18.00 7.37 8.76
C SER A 163 18.87 6.53 9.69
N GLU A 164 19.74 7.19 10.46
CA GLU A 164 20.61 6.54 11.46
C GLU A 164 19.80 6.19 12.71
N ILE A 165 19.38 4.93 12.83
CA ILE A 165 18.53 4.42 13.91
C ILE A 165 19.23 3.24 14.60
N ASP A 166 19.33 3.25 15.92
CA ASP A 166 19.89 2.12 16.67
C ASP A 166 18.92 0.91 16.67
N GLU A 167 19.44 -0.30 16.83
CA GLU A 167 18.67 -1.55 16.74
C GLU A 167 17.46 -1.57 17.67
N ARG A 168 17.57 -1.01 18.88
CA ARG A 168 16.46 -1.04 19.83
C ARG A 168 15.34 -0.14 19.35
N THR A 169 15.66 1.10 18.98
CA THR A 169 14.69 2.05 18.44
C THR A 169 14.06 1.52 17.16
N LEU A 170 14.86 0.93 16.27
CA LEU A 170 14.38 0.31 15.02
C LEU A 170 13.38 -0.81 15.29
N ARG A 171 13.58 -1.64 16.32
CA ARG A 171 12.72 -2.80 16.62
C ARG A 171 11.51 -2.50 17.47
N GLU A 172 11.65 -1.55 18.41
CA GLU A 172 10.58 -1.22 19.37
C GLU A 172 9.59 -0.21 18.79
N LEU A 173 10.01 0.65 17.85
CA LEU A 173 9.16 1.70 17.28
C LEU A 173 8.83 1.49 15.79
N TYR A 174 9.80 1.13 14.95
CA TYR A 174 9.67 1.17 13.49
C TYR A 174 9.41 -0.20 12.85
#